data_AF-A0A945CLG6-F1
#
_entry.id   AF-A0A945CLG6-F1
#
_cell.length_a   1.000
_cell.length_b   1.000
_cell.length_c   1.000
_cell.angle_alpha   90.00
_cell.angle_beta   90.00
_cell.angle_gamma   90.00
#
_symmetry.space_group_name_H-M   'P 1'
#
loop_
_entity.id
_entity.type
_entity.pdbx_description
1 polymer ?
#
loop_
_entity_poly.entity_id
_entity_poly.type
_entity_poly.pdbx_seq_one_letter_code
_entity_poly.pdbx_strand_id
1 'polypeptide(L)'
;EGAEGALEELIDEPALFLLEYDDGLKGALLQPNSYGGKIRGWSYAGRVGGEIQATGFHSCGPPYPHFSYLSLNVHEMFLTGEAQYPVERTLLISGALDALMESRHRGNVRVETPHLNVAYRAAEKAPIRPTGPRPIGASTEPLD
;
A
#
# COMPACT_ATOMS: atom_id res chain seq x y z
N GLU A 1 -9.56 -10.39 11.49
CA GLU A 1 -10.95 -10.65 11.93
C GLU A 1 -11.82 -9.59 11.28
N GLY A 2 -12.88 -10.01 10.59
CA GLY A 2 -13.81 -9.09 9.93
C GLY A 2 -15.19 -9.23 10.56
N ALA A 3 -15.90 -8.13 10.73
CA ALA A 3 -17.31 -8.16 11.10
C ALA A 3 -18.16 -8.81 10.00
N GLU A 4 -19.22 -9.49 10.41
CA GLU A 4 -20.26 -9.99 9.50
C GLU A 4 -21.18 -8.83 9.06
N GLY A 5 -21.54 -8.80 7.77
CA GLY A 5 -22.42 -7.77 7.19
C GLY A 5 -22.00 -7.33 5.80
N ALA A 6 -22.87 -6.60 5.10
CA ALA A 6 -22.53 -5.96 3.83
C ALA A 6 -21.52 -4.82 4.08
N LEU A 7 -20.52 -4.69 3.20
CA LEU A 7 -19.43 -3.72 3.41
C LEU A 7 -19.95 -2.28 3.51
N GLU A 8 -21.00 -1.97 2.75
CA GLU A 8 -21.71 -0.70 2.71
C GLU A 8 -22.36 -0.33 4.05
N GLU A 9 -22.67 -1.32 4.89
CA GLU A 9 -23.24 -1.13 6.24
C GLU A 9 -22.15 -1.05 7.32
N LEU A 10 -20.90 -1.36 6.96
CA LEU A 10 -19.77 -1.44 7.88
C LEU A 10 -18.82 -0.25 7.80
N ILE A 11 -18.95 0.61 6.78
CA ILE A 11 -18.02 1.71 6.52
C ILE A 11 -18.75 3.06 6.43
N ASP A 12 -18.16 4.07 7.04
CA ASP A 12 -18.67 5.44 7.01
C ASP A 12 -17.84 6.30 6.05
N GLU A 13 -18.54 7.11 5.25
CA GLU A 13 -17.97 8.09 4.31
C GLU A 13 -16.79 7.54 3.47
N PRO A 14 -16.99 6.46 2.69
CA PRO A 14 -15.91 5.87 1.92
C PRO A 14 -15.43 6.76 0.78
N ALA A 15 -14.11 6.80 0.59
CA ALA A 15 -13.47 7.27 -0.62
C ALA A 15 -13.02 6.06 -1.46
N LEU A 16 -13.37 6.06 -2.74
CA LEU A 16 -12.88 5.09 -3.72
C LEU A 16 -11.97 5.81 -4.72
N PHE A 17 -10.69 5.45 -4.73
CA PHE A 17 -9.74 5.90 -5.74
C PHE A 17 -9.66 4.86 -6.86
N LEU A 18 -9.77 5.32 -8.10
CA LEU A 18 -9.70 4.51 -9.30
C LEU A 18 -8.49 4.94 -10.12
N LEU A 19 -7.67 3.97 -10.54
CA LEU A 19 -6.48 4.19 -11.36
C LEU A 19 -6.52 3.29 -12.59
N GLU A 20 -6.06 3.83 -13.72
CA GLU A 20 -5.79 3.09 -14.94
C GLU A 20 -4.34 3.33 -15.31
N TYR A 21 -3.60 2.25 -15.52
CA TYR A 21 -2.19 2.28 -15.92
C TYR A 21 -2.10 2.16 -17.44
N ASP A 22 -1.03 2.70 -18.03
CA ASP A 22 -0.81 2.71 -19.48
C ASP A 22 -0.69 1.29 -20.09
N ASP A 23 -0.36 0.30 -19.27
CA ASP A 23 -0.31 -1.13 -19.66
C ASP A 23 -1.67 -1.85 -19.59
N GLY A 24 -2.74 -1.12 -19.25
CA GLY A 24 -4.10 -1.62 -19.12
C GLY A 24 -4.43 -2.21 -17.75
N LEU A 25 -3.49 -2.25 -16.80
CA LEU A 25 -3.80 -2.59 -15.41
C LEU A 25 -4.78 -1.56 -14.84
N LYS A 26 -5.75 -2.05 -14.06
CA LYS A 26 -6.72 -1.20 -13.35
C LYS A 26 -6.59 -1.42 -11.85
N GLY A 27 -6.47 -0.33 -11.11
CA GLY A 27 -6.34 -0.31 -9.66
C GLY A 27 -7.55 0.35 -9.00
N ALA A 28 -7.93 -0.16 -7.84
CA ALA A 28 -8.91 0.48 -6.97
C ALA A 28 -8.42 0.45 -5.53
N LEU A 29 -8.59 1.56 -4.81
CA LEU A 29 -8.33 1.65 -3.37
C LEU A 29 -9.58 2.19 -2.68
N LEU A 30 -10.14 1.38 -1.79
CA LEU A 30 -11.24 1.79 -0.94
C LEU A 30 -10.70 2.22 0.42
N GLN A 31 -10.89 3.47 0.77
CA GLN A 31 -10.48 4.06 2.04
C GLN A 31 -11.68 4.71 2.74
N PRO A 32 -12.22 4.09 3.79
CA PRO A 32 -13.23 4.72 4.63
C PRO A 32 -12.60 5.61 5.70
N ASN A 33 -13.36 6.63 6.14
CA ASN A 33 -12.96 7.52 7.22
C ASN A 33 -12.90 6.79 8.57
N SER A 34 -13.82 5.84 8.76
CA SER A 34 -13.84 4.96 9.91
C SER A 34 -14.39 3.60 9.50
N TYR A 35 -13.81 2.56 10.07
CA TYR A 35 -14.33 1.21 9.99
C TYR A 35 -15.27 0.87 11.16
N GLY A 36 -15.69 1.87 11.97
CA GLY A 36 -16.53 1.68 13.16
C GLY A 36 -15.92 0.71 14.19
N GLY A 37 -14.61 0.47 14.15
CA GLY A 37 -13.92 -0.58 14.90
C GLY A 37 -14.20 -2.02 14.44
N LYS A 38 -15.04 -2.20 13.42
CA LYS A 38 -15.57 -3.47 12.88
C LYS A 38 -14.66 -4.13 11.84
N ILE A 39 -13.88 -3.34 11.10
CA ILE A 39 -12.85 -3.84 10.19
C ILE A 39 -11.49 -3.38 10.72
N ARG A 40 -10.57 -4.33 10.88
CA ARG A 40 -9.23 -4.10 11.39
C ARG A 40 -8.22 -4.74 10.43
N GLY A 41 -7.28 -3.93 9.95
CA GLY A 41 -6.19 -4.37 9.08
C GLY A 41 -6.34 -3.88 7.65
N TRP A 42 -5.34 -4.24 6.86
CA TRP A 42 -5.28 -3.91 5.44
C TRP A 42 -5.36 -5.19 4.64
N SER A 43 -5.95 -5.15 3.46
CA SER A 43 -6.00 -6.28 2.56
C SER A 43 -5.76 -5.83 1.14
N TYR A 44 -5.26 -6.73 0.33
CA TYR A 44 -5.09 -6.55 -1.10
C TYR A 44 -5.70 -7.75 -1.82
N ALA A 45 -6.35 -7.49 -2.95
CA ALA A 45 -6.75 -8.50 -3.89
C ALA A 45 -6.39 -8.04 -5.31
N GLY A 46 -5.99 -8.99 -6.14
CA GLY A 46 -5.60 -8.74 -7.52
C GLY A 46 -5.96 -9.93 -8.40
N ARG A 47 -6.18 -9.67 -9.69
CA ARG A 47 -6.38 -10.71 -10.68
C ARG A 47 -5.07 -10.99 -11.39
N VAL A 48 -4.60 -12.23 -11.32
CA VAL A 48 -3.33 -12.67 -11.91
C VAL A 48 -3.60 -13.93 -12.73
N GLY A 49 -3.37 -13.87 -14.05
CA GLY A 49 -3.65 -15.01 -14.93
C GLY A 49 -5.12 -15.43 -14.97
N GLY A 50 -6.06 -14.50 -14.77
CA GLY A 50 -7.50 -14.77 -14.71
C GLY A 50 -8.03 -15.11 -13.31
N GLU A 51 -7.15 -15.56 -12.41
CA GLU A 51 -7.49 -15.96 -11.05
C GLU A 51 -7.41 -14.81 -10.05
N ILE A 52 -8.29 -14.83 -9.04
CA ILE A 52 -8.24 -13.85 -7.94
C ILE A 52 -7.28 -14.36 -6.87
N GLN A 53 -6.28 -13.54 -6.54
CA GLN A 53 -5.39 -13.75 -5.41
C GLN A 53 -5.64 -12.65 -4.38
N ALA A 54 -5.66 -13.01 -3.10
CA ALA A 54 -5.89 -12.06 -2.02
C ALA A 54 -4.96 -12.33 -0.83
N THR A 55 -4.60 -11.28 -0.12
CA THR A 55 -3.79 -11.36 1.09
C THR A 55 -4.18 -10.26 2.08
N GLY A 56 -4.10 -10.58 3.37
CA GLY A 56 -4.27 -9.63 4.47
C GLY A 56 -2.92 -9.26 5.07
N PHE A 57 -2.79 -8.02 5.53
CA PHE A 57 -1.61 -7.52 6.22
C PHE A 57 -1.86 -7.48 7.72
N HIS A 58 -0.94 -8.09 8.46
CA HIS A 58 -0.91 -8.04 9.93
C HIS A 58 0.09 -7.00 10.39
N SER A 59 -0.36 -5.76 10.53
CA SER A 59 0.41 -4.72 11.22
C SER A 59 0.22 -4.88 12.71
N CYS A 60 1.29 -5.14 13.47
CA CYS A 60 1.25 -4.99 14.91
C CYS A 60 1.23 -3.50 15.27
N GLY A 61 0.61 -3.17 16.41
CA GLY A 61 0.68 -1.84 17.00
C GLY A 61 2.11 -1.53 17.51
N PRO A 62 2.26 -0.72 18.56
CA PRO A 62 3.54 -0.56 19.24
C PRO A 62 4.23 -1.94 19.44
N PRO A 63 5.51 -2.10 19.07
CA PRO A 63 6.52 -1.06 18.81
C PRO A 63 6.63 -0.55 17.36
N TYR A 64 5.67 -0.85 16.47
CA TYR A 64 5.70 -0.44 15.06
C TYR A 64 6.97 -0.89 14.30
N PRO A 65 7.26 -2.20 14.25
CA PRO A 65 8.53 -2.74 13.75
C PRO A 65 8.79 -2.46 12.26
N HIS A 66 7.77 -2.05 11.49
CA HIS A 66 7.95 -1.62 10.10
C HIS A 66 8.94 -0.45 9.99
N PHE A 67 9.07 0.41 11.02
CA PHE A 67 10.10 1.46 11.05
C PHE A 67 11.51 0.90 11.27
N SER A 68 11.65 -0.21 11.99
CA SER A 68 12.94 -0.91 12.13
C SER A 68 13.39 -1.47 10.79
N TYR A 69 12.50 -2.13 10.05
CA TYR A 69 12.81 -2.62 8.70
C TYR A 69 13.10 -1.48 7.72
N LEU A 70 12.37 -0.36 7.81
CA LEU A 70 12.71 0.83 7.03
C LEU A 70 14.13 1.32 7.34
N SER A 71 14.47 1.44 8.63
CA SER A 71 15.81 1.87 9.07
C SER A 71 16.91 0.91 8.59
N LEU A 72 16.66 -0.41 8.59
CA LEU A 72 17.60 -1.40 8.07
C LEU A 72 17.83 -1.24 6.56
N ASN A 73 16.78 -0.97 5.78
CA ASN A 73 16.93 -0.69 4.35
C ASN A 73 17.70 0.62 4.10
N VAL A 74 17.45 1.66 4.90
CA VAL A 74 18.21 2.92 4.82
C VAL A 74 19.67 2.69 5.16
N HIS A 75 19.96 1.89 6.19
CA HIS A 75 21.33 1.50 6.54
C HIS A 75 22.01 0.78 5.38
N GLU A 76 21.37 -0.23 4.79
CA GLU A 76 21.92 -0.98 3.65
C GLU A 76 22.27 -0.04 2.48
N MET A 77 21.39 0.91 2.17
CA MET A 77 21.66 1.93 1.15
C MET A 77 22.90 2.77 1.46
N PHE A 78 23.17 3.11 2.72
CA PHE A 78 24.40 3.83 3.09
C PHE A 78 25.65 2.96 2.95
N LEU A 79 25.56 1.66 3.24
CA LEU A 79 26.71 0.75 3.11
C LEU A 79 27.05 0.46 1.64
N THR A 80 26.04 0.26 0.80
CA THR A 80 26.24 -0.13 -0.61
C THR A 80 26.31 1.06 -1.56
N GLY A 81 25.73 2.19 -1.18
CA GLY A 81 25.49 3.32 -2.09
C GLY A 81 24.34 3.07 -3.08
N GLU A 82 23.60 1.97 -2.94
CA GLU A 82 22.54 1.54 -3.85
C GLU A 82 21.15 1.61 -3.20
N ALA A 83 20.18 2.15 -3.94
CA ALA A 83 18.79 2.21 -3.48
C ALA A 83 18.20 0.80 -3.30
N GLN A 84 17.50 0.57 -2.18
CA GLN A 84 16.90 -0.73 -1.86
C GLN A 84 15.67 -1.08 -2.69
N TYR A 85 15.13 -0.11 -3.41
CA TYR A 85 14.03 -0.28 -4.36
C TYR A 85 14.10 0.81 -5.45
N PRO A 86 13.53 0.56 -6.63
CA PRO A 86 13.50 1.53 -7.73
C PRO A 86 12.81 2.84 -7.32
N VAL A 87 13.46 3.97 -7.57
CA VAL A 87 12.96 5.30 -7.17
C VAL A 87 11.71 5.71 -7.94
N GLU A 88 11.52 5.15 -9.14
CA GLU A 88 10.34 5.32 -9.98
C GLU A 88 9.06 4.94 -9.23
N ARG A 89 9.13 3.98 -8.31
CA ARG A 89 7.99 3.62 -7.45
C ARG A 89 7.52 4.81 -6.62
N THR A 90 8.45 5.58 -6.07
CA THR A 90 8.14 6.79 -5.28
C THR A 90 7.50 7.84 -6.17
N LEU A 91 8.10 8.11 -7.34
CA LEU A 91 7.56 9.07 -8.31
C LEU A 91 6.12 8.70 -8.74
N LEU A 92 5.90 7.45 -9.15
CA LEU A 92 4.60 6.97 -9.62
C LEU A 92 3.53 7.06 -8.54
N ILE A 93 3.82 6.58 -7.31
CA ILE A 93 2.82 6.59 -6.24
C ILE A 93 2.54 8.01 -5.74
N SER A 94 3.56 8.86 -5.60
CA SER A 94 3.36 10.25 -5.19
C SER A 94 2.58 11.04 -6.25
N GLY A 95 2.92 10.88 -7.53
CA GLY A 95 2.21 11.56 -8.63
C GLY A 95 0.79 11.05 -8.82
N ALA A 96 0.56 9.73 -8.70
CA ALA A 96 -0.77 9.16 -8.75
C ALA A 96 -1.64 9.67 -7.59
N LEU A 97 -1.10 9.74 -6.38
CA LEU A 97 -1.81 10.29 -5.22
C LEU A 97 -2.15 11.76 -5.42
N ASP A 98 -1.21 12.57 -5.93
CA ASP A 98 -1.44 13.98 -6.24
C ASP A 98 -2.59 14.16 -7.26
N ALA A 99 -2.56 13.40 -8.36
CA ALA A 99 -3.62 13.42 -9.36
C ALA A 99 -4.99 12.97 -8.81
N LEU A 100 -5.01 12.00 -7.89
CA LEU A 100 -6.23 11.56 -7.19
C LEU A 100 -6.78 12.65 -6.27
N MET A 101 -5.91 13.38 -5.56
CA MET A 101 -6.32 14.51 -4.72
C MET A 101 -6.87 15.66 -5.57
N GLU A 102 -6.22 15.97 -6.69
CA GLU A 102 -6.68 16.98 -7.65
C GLU A 102 -8.02 16.58 -8.29
N SER A 103 -8.17 15.30 -8.67
CA SER A 103 -9.43 14.75 -9.16
C SER A 103 -10.56 14.99 -8.15
N ARG A 104 -10.34 14.64 -6.88
CA ARG A 104 -11.31 14.84 -5.80
C ARG A 104 -11.64 16.32 -5.62
N HIS A 105 -10.62 17.19 -5.60
CA HIS A 105 -10.79 18.63 -5.46
C HIS A 105 -11.67 19.22 -6.58
N ARG A 106 -11.50 18.74 -7.82
CA ARG A 106 -12.25 19.17 -9.01
C ARG A 106 -13.60 18.47 -9.20
N GLY A 107 -14.10 17.76 -8.19
CA GLY A 107 -15.41 17.09 -8.26
C GLY A 107 -15.37 15.68 -8.84
N ASN A 108 -14.29 14.93 -8.58
CA ASN A 108 -14.08 13.54 -9.00
C ASN A 108 -13.98 13.36 -10.52
N VAL A 109 -13.34 14.33 -11.19
CA VAL A 109 -13.11 14.26 -12.65
C VAL A 109 -11.88 13.42 -12.97
N ARG A 110 -11.85 12.81 -14.15
CA ARG A 110 -10.64 12.13 -14.64
C ARG A 110 -9.50 13.15 -14.82
N VAL A 111 -8.31 12.80 -14.33
CA VAL A 111 -7.08 13.59 -14.50
C VAL A 111 -6.08 12.73 -15.25
N GLU A 112 -5.72 13.17 -16.46
CA GLU A 112 -4.66 12.53 -17.25
C GLU A 112 -3.29 12.87 -16.66
N THR A 113 -2.39 11.89 -16.65
CA THR A 113 -1.06 12.01 -16.04
C THR A 113 0.07 11.71 -17.04
N PRO A 114 0.17 12.43 -18.18
CA PRO A 114 1.19 12.15 -19.20
C PRO A 114 2.64 12.30 -18.68
N HIS A 115 2.82 13.08 -17.61
CA HIS A 115 4.10 13.24 -16.93
C HIS A 115 4.52 12.02 -16.08
N LEU A 116 3.62 11.06 -15.85
CA LEU A 116 3.88 9.79 -15.16
C LEU A 116 4.10 8.62 -16.12
N ASN A 117 4.27 8.88 -17.41
CA ASN A 117 4.64 7.85 -18.39
C ASN A 117 6.10 7.40 -18.17
N VAL A 118 6.30 6.59 -17.13
CA VAL A 118 7.58 6.08 -16.65
C VAL A 118 7.48 4.58 -16.52
N ALA A 119 8.43 3.86 -17.13
CA ALA A 119 8.52 2.42 -17.00
C ALA A 119 9.01 2.04 -15.59
N TYR A 120 8.25 1.23 -14.87
CA TYR A 120 8.63 0.68 -13.58
C TYR A 120 8.82 -0.82 -13.66
N ARG A 121 9.97 -1.29 -13.19
CA ARG A 121 10.25 -2.71 -12.97
C ARG A 121 10.45 -2.94 -11.49
N ALA A 122 9.67 -3.83 -10.89
CA ALA A 122 9.82 -4.17 -9.48
C ALA A 122 11.23 -4.71 -9.18
N ALA A 123 11.72 -4.45 -7.96
CA ALA A 123 13.02 -4.93 -7.51
C ALA A 123 13.12 -6.45 -7.60
N GLU A 124 14.20 -6.97 -8.18
CA GLU A 124 14.44 -8.42 -8.26
C GLU A 124 14.68 -9.03 -6.87
N LYS A 125 15.43 -8.31 -6.04
CA LYS A 125 15.65 -8.65 -4.63
C LYS A 125 14.63 -7.90 -3.78
N ALA A 126 13.93 -8.63 -2.92
CA ALA A 126 13.04 -8.00 -1.95
C ALA A 126 13.85 -7.15 -0.95
N PRO A 127 13.35 -5.97 -0.55
CA PRO A 127 13.98 -5.19 0.52
C PRO A 127 13.95 -5.96 1.85
N ILE A 128 14.79 -5.54 2.80
CA ILE A 128 14.86 -6.12 4.14
C ILE A 128 13.48 -6.01 4.79
N ARG A 129 12.83 -7.15 5.04
CA ARG A 129 11.45 -7.21 5.53
C ARG A 129 11.19 -8.52 6.28
N PRO A 130 10.16 -8.59 7.12
CA PRO A 130 9.75 -9.86 7.72
C PRO A 130 9.19 -10.78 6.63
N THR A 131 9.52 -12.08 6.72
CA THR A 131 9.05 -13.13 5.81
C THR A 131 8.06 -14.09 6.46
N GLY A 132 7.89 -14.01 7.79
CA GLY A 132 6.93 -14.82 8.52
C GLY A 132 5.48 -14.39 8.27
N PRO A 133 4.51 -15.30 8.44
CA PRO A 133 3.09 -14.98 8.27
C PRO A 133 2.55 -14.05 9.35
N ARG A 134 3.25 -13.91 10.49
CA ARG A 134 2.92 -13.01 11.60
C ARG A 134 4.19 -12.44 12.25
N PRO A 135 4.10 -11.26 12.90
CA PRO A 135 5.18 -10.72 13.72
C PRO A 135 5.55 -11.68 14.86
N ILE A 136 6.84 -11.78 15.16
CA ILE A 136 7.39 -12.59 16.27
C ILE A 136 8.59 -11.87 16.91
N GLY A 137 8.95 -12.27 18.13
CA GLY A 137 10.15 -11.80 18.84
C GLY A 137 10.14 -10.29 19.10
N ALA A 138 11.26 -9.63 18.80
CA ALA A 138 11.40 -8.17 18.99
C ALA A 138 10.35 -7.33 18.21
N SER A 139 9.66 -7.91 17.22
CA SER A 139 8.56 -7.22 16.52
C SER A 139 7.24 -7.19 17.32
N THR A 140 7.16 -7.92 18.43
CA THR A 140 5.98 -8.03 19.30
C THR A 140 6.22 -7.53 20.73
N GLU A 141 7.48 -7.29 21.11
CA GLU A 141 7.84 -6.80 22.43
C GLU A 141 7.82 -5.26 22.45
N PRO A 142 7.05 -4.62 23.34
CA PRO A 142 7.13 -3.18 23.53
C PRO A 142 8.55 -2.74 23.92
N LEU A 143 8.95 -1.53 23.52
CA LEU A 143 10.11 -0.88 24.11
C LEU A 143 9.68 -0.40 25.51
N ASP A 144 10.26 -0.98 26.56
CA ASP A 144 10.11 -0.53 27.95
C ASP A 144 10.58 0.92 28.14
#